data_AF-A0A5U2EWY6-F1
#
_entry.id   AF-A0A5U2EWY6-F1
#
_cell.length_a   1.000
_cell.length_b   1.000
_cell.length_c   1.000
_cell.angle_alpha   90.00
_cell.angle_beta   90.00
_cell.angle_gamma   90.00
#
_symmetry.space_group_name_H-M   'P 1'
#
loop_
_entity.id
_entity.type
_entity.pdbx_description
1 polymer ?
#
loop_
_entity_poly.entity_id
_entity_poly.type
_entity_poly.pdbx_seq_one_letter_code
_entity_poly.pdbx_strand_id
1 'polypeptide(L)'
;MKSLFKGYVAFLPELKLPEVKKSIICFDTSALLNIYRYPKLAADDFIKAIEYFQSNIWLPYIVALEYQCNRVTVLQQQARAFDELQAKLKRFKDDVSGVFSDKRHHSLVYDDVIEMINNFSNGFNNYIEGKRNSHPNYFHKDSIQEKLMDLFNHKIGSQPTKEQLGLLYSTGESRFKNKIPPGYKDSKNKEHEYKLFGDLIIKTKYSDFIIWNEIIEQAKKIGKPVILVTDERKEDWCWKENNIILGARPELVTEMITKANVDFRLISSEQFISMASKIRNISISKIPLKRSKNHYTQLGRNLFFKHFWILGQ
;
A
#
# COMPACT_ATOMS: atom_id res chain seq x y z
N MET A 1 -20.24 -7.63 -27.12
CA MET A 1 -19.72 -6.48 -26.32
C MET A 1 -19.09 -6.92 -25.00
N LYS A 2 -19.83 -7.55 -24.06
CA LYS A 2 -19.29 -7.91 -22.72
C LYS A 2 -18.01 -8.75 -22.73
N SER A 3 -17.88 -9.69 -23.65
CA SER A 3 -16.68 -10.53 -23.81
C SER A 3 -15.45 -9.78 -24.34
N LEU A 4 -15.67 -8.75 -25.17
CA LEU A 4 -14.61 -7.96 -25.81
C LEU A 4 -14.10 -6.84 -24.91
N PHE A 5 -14.98 -6.27 -24.08
CA PHE A 5 -14.65 -5.13 -23.21
C PHE A 5 -14.65 -5.51 -21.73
N LYS A 6 -14.19 -6.72 -21.40
CA LYS A 6 -14.15 -7.22 -20.00
C LYS A 6 -13.47 -6.24 -19.04
N GLY A 7 -12.43 -5.52 -19.47
CA GLY A 7 -11.77 -4.49 -18.66
C GLY A 7 -12.67 -3.33 -18.23
N TYR A 8 -13.66 -2.95 -19.04
CA TYR A 8 -14.63 -1.90 -18.72
C TYR A 8 -15.87 -2.44 -17.99
N VAL A 9 -16.10 -3.75 -18.03
CA VAL A 9 -17.19 -4.41 -17.29
C VAL A 9 -16.72 -4.80 -15.88
N ALA A 10 -15.43 -4.70 -15.59
CA ALA A 10 -14.81 -5.04 -14.32
C ALA A 10 -15.10 -4.05 -13.17
N PHE A 11 -16.28 -3.42 -13.15
CA PHE A 11 -16.92 -2.85 -11.97
C PHE A 11 -17.41 -3.98 -11.07
N LEU A 12 -16.50 -4.87 -10.71
CA LEU A 12 -16.92 -6.12 -10.14
C LEU A 12 -17.39 -5.89 -8.68
N PRO A 13 -18.40 -6.66 -8.22
CA PRO A 13 -18.84 -6.67 -6.84
C PRO A 13 -17.71 -7.08 -5.88
N GLU A 14 -17.96 -6.90 -4.58
CA GLU A 14 -17.07 -7.35 -3.51
C GLU A 14 -16.61 -8.80 -3.79
N LEU A 15 -15.29 -8.98 -3.87
CA LEU A 15 -14.65 -10.27 -4.17
C LEU A 15 -15.15 -11.32 -3.17
N LYS A 16 -15.71 -12.41 -3.69
CA LYS A 16 -16.23 -13.48 -2.84
C LYS A 16 -15.11 -14.44 -2.46
N LEU A 17 -15.21 -15.03 -1.27
CA LEU A 17 -14.21 -15.96 -0.78
C LEU A 17 -13.84 -17.09 -1.77
N PRO A 18 -14.80 -17.76 -2.44
CA PRO A 18 -14.45 -18.81 -3.40
C PRO A 18 -13.63 -18.31 -4.58
N GLU A 19 -13.75 -17.04 -4.95
CA GLU A 19 -12.95 -16.42 -6.02
C GLU A 19 -11.51 -16.23 -5.53
N VAL A 20 -11.35 -15.64 -4.33
CA VAL A 20 -10.03 -15.43 -3.71
C VAL A 20 -9.26 -16.75 -3.54
N LYS A 21 -9.92 -17.82 -3.09
CA LYS A 21 -9.29 -19.15 -2.94
C LYS A 21 -8.87 -19.80 -4.25
N LYS A 22 -9.44 -19.37 -5.39
CA LYS A 22 -9.06 -19.85 -6.72
C LYS A 22 -7.98 -18.98 -7.37
N SER A 23 -7.73 -17.80 -6.82
CA SER A 23 -6.75 -16.85 -7.35
C SER A 23 -5.33 -17.12 -6.83
N ILE A 24 -4.35 -16.64 -7.58
CA ILE A 24 -3.01 -16.35 -7.07
C ILE A 24 -3.06 -14.96 -6.42
N ILE A 25 -2.51 -14.83 -5.23
CA ILE A 25 -2.47 -13.58 -4.49
C ILE A 25 -1.03 -13.05 -4.50
N CYS A 26 -0.85 -11.95 -5.22
CA CYS A 26 0.38 -11.20 -5.28
C CYS A 26 0.30 -10.00 -4.32
N PHE A 27 1.46 -9.51 -3.88
CA PHE A 27 1.55 -8.32 -3.05
C PHE A 27 2.47 -7.31 -3.74
N ASP A 28 2.17 -6.03 -3.60
CA ASP A 28 3.12 -4.97 -3.94
C ASP A 28 4.13 -4.76 -2.80
N THR A 29 5.21 -4.06 -3.12
CA THR A 29 6.24 -3.71 -2.12
C THR A 29 5.64 -2.87 -0.99
N SER A 30 4.70 -1.97 -1.33
CA SER A 30 4.14 -1.02 -0.37
C SER A 30 3.26 -1.69 0.70
N ALA A 31 2.45 -2.69 0.34
CA ALA A 31 1.63 -3.45 1.28
C ALA A 31 2.51 -4.21 2.27
N LEU A 32 3.57 -4.88 1.80
CA LEU A 32 4.50 -5.58 2.70
C LEU A 32 5.25 -4.64 3.64
N LEU A 33 5.70 -3.48 3.14
CA LEU A 33 6.39 -2.49 3.97
C LEU A 33 5.45 -1.75 4.94
N ASN A 34 4.18 -1.58 4.59
CA ASN A 34 3.21 -0.90 5.44
C ASN A 34 2.89 -1.69 6.73
N ILE A 35 3.16 -2.99 6.77
CA ILE A 35 3.01 -3.82 7.98
C ILE A 35 3.78 -3.20 9.16
N TYR A 36 4.98 -2.68 8.93
CA TYR A 36 5.79 -1.99 9.95
C TYR A 36 5.19 -0.68 10.46
N ARG A 37 4.26 -0.08 9.70
CA ARG A 37 3.60 1.18 10.03
C ARG A 37 2.28 0.98 10.76
N TYR A 38 1.81 -0.26 10.83
CA TYR A 38 0.54 -0.60 11.48
C TYR A 38 0.71 -0.77 12.99
N PRO A 39 -0.36 -0.55 13.77
CA PRO A 39 -0.42 -1.04 15.15
C PRO A 39 -0.16 -2.55 15.18
N LYS A 40 0.51 -3.04 16.23
CA LYS A 40 0.93 -4.44 16.34
C LYS A 40 -0.17 -5.44 16.01
N LEU A 41 -1.37 -5.25 16.56
CA LEU A 41 -2.51 -6.15 16.32
C LEU A 41 -2.91 -6.21 14.84
N ALA A 42 -2.89 -5.07 14.15
CA ALA A 42 -3.24 -5.01 12.73
C ALA A 42 -2.12 -5.60 11.84
N ALA A 43 -0.86 -5.45 12.23
CA ALA A 43 0.26 -6.17 11.61
C ALA A 43 0.11 -7.69 11.78
N ASP A 44 -0.21 -8.15 12.99
CA ASP A 44 -0.46 -9.56 13.29
C ASP A 44 -1.64 -10.11 12.46
N ASP A 45 -2.72 -9.34 12.31
CA ASP A 45 -3.88 -9.71 11.49
C ASP A 45 -3.54 -9.78 9.99
N PHE A 46 -2.68 -8.89 9.48
CA PHE A 46 -2.17 -8.97 8.10
C PHE A 46 -1.38 -10.26 7.88
N ILE A 47 -0.46 -10.60 8.79
CA ILE A 47 0.34 -11.82 8.68
C ILE A 47 -0.54 -13.08 8.75
N LYS A 48 -1.52 -13.13 9.66
CA LYS A 48 -2.50 -14.23 9.72
C LYS A 48 -3.31 -14.36 8.43
N ALA A 49 -3.60 -13.25 7.75
CA ALA A 49 -4.27 -13.28 6.46
C ALA A 49 -3.39 -13.92 5.37
N ILE A 50 -2.08 -13.59 5.33
CA ILE A 50 -1.11 -14.26 4.44
C ILE A 50 -1.03 -15.76 4.78
N GLU A 51 -0.88 -16.12 6.05
CA GLU A 51 -0.84 -17.51 6.53
C GLU A 51 -2.08 -18.30 6.08
N TYR A 52 -3.27 -17.71 6.18
CA TYR A 52 -4.51 -18.36 5.77
C TYR A 52 -4.55 -18.67 4.27
N PHE A 53 -4.02 -17.77 3.44
CA PHE A 53 -3.96 -17.95 1.99
C PHE A 53 -2.61 -18.50 1.50
N GLN A 54 -1.80 -19.10 2.36
CA GLN A 54 -0.42 -19.48 2.03
C GLN A 54 -0.27 -20.41 0.82
N SER A 55 -1.29 -21.20 0.46
CA SER A 55 -1.31 -22.05 -0.74
C SER A 55 -1.50 -21.28 -2.05
N ASN A 56 -1.92 -20.02 -1.95
CA ASN A 56 -2.32 -19.17 -3.07
C ASN A 56 -1.41 -17.95 -3.24
N ILE A 57 -0.55 -17.65 -2.27
CA ILE A 57 0.35 -16.50 -2.36
C ILE A 57 1.52 -16.76 -3.30
N TRP A 58 1.95 -15.72 -3.99
CA TRP A 58 3.18 -15.68 -4.77
C TRP A 58 3.71 -14.25 -4.81
N LEU A 59 5.03 -14.08 -4.87
CA LEU A 59 5.66 -12.78 -4.85
C LEU A 59 6.52 -12.55 -6.10
N PRO A 60 6.35 -11.43 -6.82
CA PRO A 60 7.29 -11.02 -7.86
C PRO A 60 8.71 -10.89 -7.27
N TYR A 61 9.74 -11.26 -8.05
CA TYR A 61 11.13 -11.20 -7.59
C TYR A 61 11.51 -9.76 -7.24
N ILE A 62 11.11 -8.80 -8.09
CA ILE A 62 11.38 -7.38 -7.85
C ILE A 62 10.72 -6.89 -6.57
N VAL A 63 9.50 -7.34 -6.25
CA VAL A 63 8.84 -6.96 -4.98
C VAL A 63 9.63 -7.49 -3.78
N ALA A 64 10.08 -8.75 -3.83
CA ALA A 64 10.88 -9.34 -2.76
C ALA A 64 12.18 -8.55 -2.54
N LEU A 65 12.89 -8.21 -3.62
CA LEU A 65 14.12 -7.42 -3.55
C LEU A 65 13.86 -6.01 -3.03
N GLU A 66 12.83 -5.33 -3.53
CA GLU A 66 12.51 -3.99 -3.10
C GLU A 66 12.13 -3.93 -1.62
N TYR A 67 11.40 -4.94 -1.14
CA TYR A 67 11.08 -5.10 0.28
C TYR A 67 12.38 -5.19 1.10
N GLN A 68 13.32 -6.06 0.73
CA GLN A 68 14.59 -6.20 1.47
C GLN A 68 15.40 -4.90 1.49
N CYS A 69 15.54 -4.23 0.34
CA CYS A 69 16.29 -2.97 0.25
C CYS A 69 15.66 -1.83 1.07
N ASN A 70 14.33 -1.73 1.06
CA ASN A 70 13.63 -0.58 1.63
C ASN A 70 13.23 -0.78 3.10
N ARG A 71 13.27 -2.02 3.62
CA ARG A 71 12.82 -2.36 4.98
C ARG A 71 13.48 -1.50 6.04
N VAL A 72 14.82 -1.44 6.06
CA VAL A 72 15.59 -0.67 7.05
C VAL A 72 15.23 0.82 6.98
N THR A 73 15.08 1.37 5.78
CA THR A 73 14.65 2.76 5.58
C THR A 73 13.27 3.01 6.16
N VAL A 74 12.31 2.10 5.98
CA VAL A 74 10.97 2.21 6.56
C VAL A 74 11.01 2.16 8.08
N LEU A 75 11.82 1.27 8.66
CA LEU A 75 12.03 1.20 10.11
C LEU A 75 12.60 2.53 10.65
N GLN A 76 13.59 3.10 9.97
CA GLN A 76 14.18 4.39 10.35
C GLN A 76 13.17 5.53 10.26
N GLN A 77 12.34 5.56 9.22
CA GLN A 77 11.27 6.54 9.09
C GLN A 77 10.24 6.43 10.23
N GLN A 78 9.88 5.21 10.65
CA GLN A 78 8.98 5.03 11.78
C GLN A 78 9.59 5.52 13.09
N ALA A 79 10.87 5.23 13.34
CA ALA A 79 11.57 5.73 14.52
C ALA A 79 11.62 7.27 14.54
N ARG A 80 11.98 7.90 13.41
CA ARG A 80 12.05 9.36 13.26
C ARG A 80 10.71 10.06 13.42
N ALA A 81 9.59 9.40 13.10
CA ALA A 81 8.27 10.01 13.25
C ALA A 81 7.97 10.42 14.70
N PHE A 82 8.46 9.65 15.69
CA PHE A 82 8.33 10.01 17.09
C PHE A 82 9.16 11.26 17.44
N ASP A 83 10.41 11.31 16.95
CA ASP A 83 11.31 12.45 17.16
C ASP A 83 10.76 13.74 16.50
N GLU A 84 10.20 13.62 15.29
CA GLU A 84 9.56 14.73 14.59
C GLU A 84 8.34 15.28 15.32
N LEU A 85 7.52 14.40 15.94
CA LEU A 85 6.37 14.82 16.75
C LEU A 85 6.82 15.57 18.00
N GLN A 86 7.86 15.09 18.68
CA GLN A 86 8.43 15.77 19.84
C GLN A 86 9.04 17.14 19.47
N ALA A 87 9.75 17.21 18.34
CA ALA A 87 10.30 18.46 17.83
C ALA A 87 9.19 19.48 17.47
N LYS A 88 8.08 19.02 16.87
CA LYS A 88 6.93 19.87 16.56
C LYS A 88 6.22 20.37 17.82
N LEU A 89 6.07 19.51 18.83
CA LEU A 89 5.52 19.91 20.12
C LEU A 89 6.38 20.98 20.79
N LYS A 90 7.71 20.81 20.76
CA LYS A 90 8.64 21.80 21.29
C LYS A 90 8.49 23.15 20.58
N ARG A 91 8.46 23.15 19.24
CA ARG A 91 8.23 24.38 18.46
C ARG A 91 6.90 25.04 18.79
N PHE A 92 5.82 24.27 18.89
CA PHE A 92 4.51 24.80 19.30
C PHE A 92 4.58 25.48 20.68
N LYS A 93 5.29 24.87 21.65
CA LYS A 93 5.49 25.48 22.97
C LYS A 93 6.28 26.79 22.88
N ASP A 94 7.37 26.80 22.12
CA ASP A 94 8.24 27.97 21.95
C ASP A 94 7.48 29.11 21.24
N ASP A 95 6.73 28.81 20.18
CA ASP A 95 5.93 29.77 19.41
C ASP A 95 4.87 30.44 20.28
N VAL A 96 4.11 29.67 21.07
CA VAL A 96 3.08 30.24 21.94
C VAL A 96 3.70 31.03 23.10
N SER A 97 4.79 30.53 23.70
CA SER A 97 5.50 31.25 24.75
C SER A 97 6.09 32.57 24.24
N GLY A 98 6.53 32.61 22.98
CA GLY A 98 7.09 33.77 22.31
C GLY A 98 6.09 34.93 22.14
N VAL A 99 4.79 34.66 22.01
CA VAL A 99 3.75 35.71 21.91
C VAL A 99 3.75 36.63 23.14
N PHE A 100 4.09 36.09 24.31
CA PHE A 100 4.09 36.84 25.56
C PHE A 100 5.44 37.49 25.90
N SER A 101 6.42 37.41 24.99
CA SER A 101 7.75 38.00 25.20
C SER A 101 7.76 39.53 25.14
N ASP A 102 6.82 40.14 24.40
CA ASP A 102 6.60 41.59 24.41
C ASP A 102 5.52 41.90 25.46
N LYS A 103 5.94 42.38 26.64
CA LYS A 103 5.11 42.56 27.86
C LYS A 103 4.04 43.66 27.77
N ARG A 104 3.59 44.03 26.57
CA ARG A 104 2.67 45.15 26.33
C ARG A 104 1.26 44.62 26.06
N HIS A 105 0.40 44.74 27.07
CA HIS A 105 -1.07 44.69 26.98
C HIS A 105 -1.69 43.41 26.38
N HIS A 106 -1.48 42.26 27.01
CA HIS A 106 -2.35 41.11 26.80
C HIS A 106 -3.46 41.08 27.86
N SER A 107 -4.71 40.95 27.45
CA SER A 107 -5.86 40.71 28.35
C SER A 107 -5.88 39.30 28.95
N LEU A 108 -4.98 38.43 28.48
CA LEU A 108 -4.82 37.05 28.92
C LEU A 108 -3.74 36.93 30.00
N VAL A 109 -4.00 36.11 31.01
CA VAL A 109 -3.04 35.78 32.06
C VAL A 109 -2.00 34.81 31.48
N TYR A 110 -0.74 35.25 31.44
CA TYR A 110 0.38 34.47 30.90
C TYR A 110 0.52 33.10 31.56
N ASP A 111 0.47 33.09 32.90
CA ASP A 111 0.69 31.88 33.70
C ASP A 111 -0.35 30.80 33.40
N ASP A 112 -1.63 31.18 33.26
CA ASP A 112 -2.72 30.25 32.90
C ASP A 112 -2.46 29.57 31.54
N VAL A 113 -2.03 30.36 30.54
CA VAL A 113 -1.77 29.84 29.19
C VAL A 113 -0.55 28.92 29.18
N ILE A 114 0.52 29.29 29.89
CA ILE A 114 1.73 28.46 30.01
C ILE A 114 1.44 27.17 30.77
N GLU A 115 0.63 27.22 31.83
CA GLU A 115 0.21 26.03 32.57
C GLU A 115 -0.58 25.07 31.67
N MET A 116 -1.55 25.58 30.90
CA MET A 116 -2.29 24.78 29.92
C MET A 116 -1.38 24.09 28.90
N ILE A 117 -0.39 24.82 28.36
CA ILE A 117 0.58 24.28 27.38
C ILE A 117 1.47 23.23 28.02
N ASN A 118 1.95 23.46 29.26
CA ASN A 118 2.78 22.50 29.98
C ASN A 118 2.00 21.22 30.25
N ASN A 119 0.74 21.32 30.69
CA ASN A 119 -0.13 20.18 30.92
C ASN A 119 -0.38 19.37 29.63
N PHE A 120 -0.71 20.05 28.52
CA PHE A 120 -0.84 19.42 27.21
C PHE A 120 0.46 18.74 26.78
N SER A 121 1.59 19.45 26.91
CA SER A 121 2.91 18.96 26.48
C SER A 121 3.34 17.72 27.26
N ASN A 122 3.13 17.73 28.58
CA ASN A 122 3.42 16.59 29.45
C ASN A 122 2.55 15.39 29.10
N GLY A 123 1.24 15.59 28.94
CA GLY A 123 0.32 14.54 28.50
C GLY A 123 0.69 13.96 27.13
N PHE A 124 1.04 14.81 26.18
CA PHE A 124 1.44 14.41 24.83
C PHE A 124 2.76 13.63 24.83
N ASN A 125 3.78 14.11 25.57
CA ASN A 125 5.06 13.41 25.71
C ASN A 125 4.88 12.03 26.34
N ASN A 126 4.10 11.93 27.42
CA ASN A 126 3.80 10.64 28.06
C ASN A 126 3.09 9.68 27.10
N TYR A 127 2.16 10.18 26.29
CA TYR A 127 1.50 9.38 25.27
C TYR A 127 2.47 8.88 24.18
N ILE A 128 3.33 9.77 23.66
CA ILE A 128 4.31 9.44 22.63
C ILE A 128 5.34 8.43 23.13
N GLU A 129 5.91 8.64 24.32
CA GLU A 129 6.86 7.72 24.93
C GLU A 129 6.22 6.37 25.27
N GLY A 130 4.98 6.37 25.77
CA GLY A 130 4.21 5.15 25.95
C GLY A 130 4.04 4.37 24.64
N LYS A 131 3.75 5.05 23.53
CA LYS A 131 3.66 4.43 22.21
C LYS A 131 5.00 3.96 21.67
N ARG A 132 6.07 4.76 21.84
CA ARG A 132 7.45 4.42 21.45
C ARG A 132 7.91 3.14 22.15
N ASN A 133 7.72 3.05 23.47
CA ASN A 133 8.10 1.89 24.28
C ASN A 133 7.26 0.64 23.99
N SER A 134 5.97 0.81 23.63
CA SER A 134 5.10 -0.31 23.22
C SER A 134 5.36 -0.81 21.80
N HIS A 135 6.05 -0.03 20.96
CA HIS A 135 6.32 -0.38 19.58
C HIS A 135 7.50 -1.37 19.52
N PRO A 136 7.37 -2.53 18.86
CA PRO A 136 8.48 -3.48 18.79
C PRO A 136 9.72 -2.88 18.12
N ASN A 137 10.90 -3.14 18.69
CA ASN A 137 12.16 -2.73 18.07
C ASN A 137 12.59 -3.74 17.01
N TYR A 138 12.06 -3.58 15.80
CA TYR A 138 12.37 -4.43 14.65
C TYR A 138 13.83 -4.30 14.15
N PHE A 139 14.62 -3.33 14.63
CA PHE A 139 16.07 -3.30 14.33
C PHE A 139 16.84 -4.41 15.06
N HIS A 140 16.39 -4.80 16.26
CA HIS A 140 17.05 -5.85 17.03
C HIS A 140 16.50 -7.23 16.69
N LYS A 141 15.18 -7.38 16.63
CA LYS A 141 14.52 -8.64 16.25
C LYS A 141 13.32 -8.35 15.35
N ASP A 142 13.46 -8.71 14.08
CA ASP A 142 12.41 -8.50 13.08
C ASP A 142 11.55 -9.76 12.88
N SER A 143 10.62 -9.98 13.81
CA SER A 143 9.68 -11.10 13.71
C SER A 143 8.73 -11.00 12.50
N ILE A 144 8.56 -9.81 11.90
CA ILE A 144 7.75 -9.65 10.68
C ILE A 144 8.55 -10.19 9.50
N GLN A 145 9.82 -9.77 9.37
CA GLN A 145 10.70 -10.26 8.31
C GLN A 145 10.85 -11.79 8.38
N GLU A 146 11.12 -12.36 9.55
CA GLU A 146 11.24 -13.81 9.75
C GLU A 146 9.99 -14.55 9.20
N LYS A 147 8.79 -14.16 9.66
CA LYS A 147 7.54 -14.78 9.20
C LYS A 147 7.30 -14.62 7.72
N LEU A 148 7.57 -13.44 7.16
CA LEU A 148 7.39 -13.21 5.72
C LEU A 148 8.37 -14.06 4.89
N MET A 149 9.62 -14.19 5.33
CA MET A 149 10.61 -15.05 4.68
C MET A 149 10.16 -16.51 4.67
N ASP A 150 9.64 -17.00 5.79
CA ASP A 150 9.12 -18.38 5.87
C ASP A 150 7.88 -18.57 4.98
N LEU A 151 6.93 -17.64 5.02
CA LEU A 151 5.67 -17.74 4.27
C LEU A 151 5.87 -17.72 2.76
N PHE A 152 6.81 -16.89 2.28
CA PHE A 152 7.14 -16.75 0.87
C PHE A 152 8.29 -17.66 0.42
N ASN A 153 8.81 -18.52 1.29
CA ASN A 153 9.84 -19.48 0.91
C ASN A 153 9.34 -20.35 -0.26
N HIS A 154 10.15 -20.46 -1.32
CA HIS A 154 9.81 -21.12 -2.59
C HIS A 154 8.58 -20.56 -3.34
N LYS A 155 8.08 -19.36 -2.98
CA LYS A 155 6.93 -18.70 -3.62
C LYS A 155 7.30 -17.34 -4.22
N ILE A 156 8.57 -17.15 -4.58
CA ILE A 156 9.09 -15.95 -5.23
C ILE A 156 9.34 -16.25 -6.71
N GLY A 157 9.14 -15.27 -7.58
CA GLY A 157 9.53 -15.35 -8.99
C GLY A 157 11.02 -15.62 -9.17
N SER A 158 11.38 -16.15 -10.35
CA SER A 158 12.79 -16.36 -10.69
C SER A 158 13.52 -15.03 -10.82
N GLN A 159 14.79 -15.00 -10.39
CA GLN A 159 15.66 -13.86 -10.62
C GLN A 159 15.79 -13.58 -12.13
N PRO A 160 15.57 -12.33 -12.60
CA PRO A 160 15.70 -12.01 -14.01
C PRO A 160 17.18 -11.94 -14.43
N THR A 161 17.46 -12.29 -15.68
CA THR A 161 18.80 -12.12 -16.29
C THR A 161 19.03 -10.68 -16.75
N LYS A 162 20.29 -10.33 -17.03
CA LYS A 162 20.65 -9.01 -17.57
C LYS A 162 19.97 -8.75 -18.92
N GLU A 163 19.89 -9.77 -19.76
CA GLU A 163 19.26 -9.72 -21.08
C GLU A 163 17.75 -9.49 -20.95
N GLN A 164 17.09 -10.22 -20.04
CA GLN A 164 15.66 -10.05 -19.76
C GLN A 164 15.36 -8.63 -19.26
N LEU A 165 16.17 -8.11 -18.33
CA LEU A 165 16.04 -6.73 -17.85
C LEU A 165 16.25 -5.72 -18.98
N GLY A 166 17.24 -5.93 -19.86
CA GLY A 166 17.49 -5.09 -21.02
C GLY A 166 16.27 -4.94 -21.93
N LEU A 167 15.63 -6.06 -22.28
CA LEU A 167 14.41 -6.07 -23.09
C LEU A 167 13.24 -5.37 -22.39
N LEU A 168 13.10 -5.58 -21.08
CA LEU A 168 12.08 -4.91 -20.27
C LEU A 168 12.31 -3.39 -20.21
N TYR A 169 13.55 -2.92 -20.17
CA TYR A 169 13.85 -1.49 -20.17
C TYR A 169 13.49 -0.83 -21.50
N SER A 170 13.82 -1.44 -22.63
CA SER A 170 13.43 -0.93 -23.95
C SER A 170 11.91 -0.90 -24.10
N THR A 171 11.22 -1.95 -23.62
CA THR A 171 9.75 -1.99 -23.63
C THR A 171 9.15 -0.93 -22.70
N GLY A 172 9.69 -0.80 -21.49
CA GLY A 172 9.24 0.17 -20.49
C GLY A 172 9.38 1.61 -20.97
N GLU A 173 10.47 1.94 -21.67
CA GLU A 173 10.67 3.25 -22.29
C GLU A 173 9.55 3.59 -23.28
N SER A 174 9.26 2.67 -24.21
CA SER A 174 8.16 2.84 -25.17
C SER A 174 6.81 2.98 -24.48
N ARG A 175 6.52 2.12 -23.49
CA ARG A 175 5.27 2.19 -22.71
C ARG A 175 5.10 3.53 -22.02
N PHE A 176 6.13 4.03 -21.36
CA PHE A 176 6.05 5.26 -20.59
C PHE A 176 5.92 6.50 -21.48
N LYS A 177 6.61 6.51 -22.64
CA LYS A 177 6.42 7.56 -23.66
C LYS A 177 4.96 7.66 -24.12
N ASN A 178 4.30 6.52 -24.26
CA ASN A 178 2.89 6.41 -24.65
C ASN A 178 1.90 6.42 -23.46
N LYS A 179 2.37 6.66 -22.23
CA LYS A 179 1.56 6.63 -20.99
C LYS A 179 0.77 5.32 -20.82
N ILE A 180 1.35 4.20 -21.23
CA ILE A 180 0.77 2.87 -21.06
C ILE A 180 1.01 2.43 -19.60
N PRO A 181 -0.03 2.09 -18.82
CA PRO A 181 0.09 1.68 -17.42
C PRO A 181 0.76 0.31 -17.27
N PRO A 182 1.29 -0.08 -16.08
CA PRO A 182 1.46 0.76 -14.89
C PRO A 182 2.86 1.41 -14.84
N GLY A 183 3.05 2.39 -13.94
CA GLY A 183 4.35 2.91 -13.55
C GLY A 183 4.77 4.23 -14.20
N TYR A 184 4.07 4.69 -15.26
CA TYR A 184 4.48 5.89 -15.98
C TYR A 184 4.40 7.16 -15.13
N LYS A 185 3.57 7.18 -14.07
CA LYS A 185 3.38 8.36 -13.21
C LYS A 185 4.60 8.74 -12.38
N ASP A 186 5.32 7.74 -11.89
CA ASP A 186 6.46 7.94 -10.99
C ASP A 186 7.79 8.03 -11.73
N SER A 187 7.79 7.74 -13.03
CA SER A 187 9.00 7.54 -13.82
C SER A 187 9.95 8.74 -13.82
N LYS A 188 9.40 9.97 -13.83
CA LYS A 188 10.18 11.22 -13.83
C LYS A 188 10.97 11.45 -12.55
N ASN A 189 10.46 10.98 -11.41
CA ASN A 189 11.11 11.21 -10.11
C ASN A 189 12.24 10.21 -9.84
N LYS A 190 12.36 9.15 -10.66
CA LYS A 190 13.26 8.01 -10.44
C LYS A 190 14.27 7.82 -11.58
N GLU A 191 14.51 8.86 -12.38
CA GLU A 191 15.28 8.73 -13.63
C GLU A 191 16.72 8.25 -13.41
N HIS A 192 17.32 8.61 -12.28
CA HIS A 192 18.67 8.25 -11.89
C HIS A 192 18.73 7.31 -10.67
N GLU A 193 17.60 6.69 -10.30
CA GLU A 193 17.54 5.78 -9.17
C GLU A 193 17.73 4.33 -9.62
N TYR A 194 18.75 3.67 -9.04
CA TYR A 194 19.10 2.28 -9.34
C TYR A 194 19.16 1.45 -8.06
N LYS A 195 18.81 0.17 -8.17
CA LYS A 195 19.07 -0.84 -7.14
C LYS A 195 20.06 -1.86 -7.66
N LEU A 196 21.04 -2.20 -6.83
CA LEU A 196 22.08 -3.18 -7.14
C LEU A 196 21.81 -4.46 -6.35
N PHE A 197 21.90 -5.61 -7.01
CA PHE A 197 21.83 -6.92 -6.35
C PHE A 197 22.74 -7.92 -7.07
N GLY A 198 23.89 -8.20 -6.47
CA GLY A 198 24.98 -8.89 -7.17
C GLY A 198 25.33 -8.12 -8.45
N ASP A 199 25.28 -8.83 -9.58
CA ASP A 199 25.56 -8.26 -10.90
C ASP A 199 24.35 -7.58 -11.57
N LEU A 200 23.18 -7.56 -10.93
CA LEU A 200 21.98 -6.94 -11.49
C LEU A 200 21.93 -5.45 -11.18
N ILE A 201 21.67 -4.65 -12.22
CA ILE A 201 21.36 -3.22 -12.11
C ILE A 201 19.89 -3.02 -12.46
N ILE A 202 19.09 -2.65 -11.47
CA ILE A 202 17.64 -2.49 -11.60
C ILE A 202 17.30 -1.01 -11.69
N LYS A 203 16.78 -0.59 -12.84
CA LYS A 203 16.29 0.77 -13.06
C LYS A 203 14.94 0.94 -12.37
N THR A 204 14.93 1.58 -11.20
CA THR A 204 13.74 1.66 -10.34
C THR A 204 12.55 2.36 -11.00
N LYS A 205 12.81 3.26 -11.98
CA LYS A 205 11.74 3.88 -12.76
C LYS A 205 10.84 2.86 -13.45
N TYR A 206 11.36 1.68 -13.83
CA TYR A 206 10.61 0.63 -14.52
C TYR A 206 10.10 -0.47 -13.58
N SER A 207 10.32 -0.37 -12.26
CA SER A 207 9.95 -1.42 -11.29
C SER A 207 8.49 -1.86 -11.42
N ASP A 208 7.54 -0.93 -11.42
CA ASP A 208 6.11 -1.24 -11.53
C ASP A 208 5.78 -2.05 -12.79
N PHE A 209 6.39 -1.68 -13.93
CA PHE A 209 6.20 -2.42 -15.18
C PHE A 209 6.84 -3.80 -15.14
N ILE A 210 8.02 -3.95 -14.54
CA ILE A 210 8.70 -5.25 -14.41
C ILE A 210 7.87 -6.16 -13.51
N ILE A 211 7.40 -5.65 -12.37
CA ILE A 211 6.50 -6.36 -11.44
C ILE A 211 5.24 -6.81 -12.19
N TRP A 212 4.62 -5.91 -12.97
CA TRP A 212 3.45 -6.24 -13.77
C TRP A 212 3.73 -7.36 -14.79
N ASN A 213 4.89 -7.31 -15.46
CA ASN A 213 5.30 -8.35 -16.38
C ASN A 213 5.51 -9.70 -15.68
N GLU A 214 6.19 -9.73 -14.53
CA GLU A 214 6.38 -10.93 -13.71
C GLU A 214 5.04 -11.56 -13.29
N ILE A 215 4.07 -10.73 -12.88
CA ILE A 215 2.72 -11.18 -12.54
C ILE A 215 2.02 -11.82 -13.75
N ILE A 216 2.11 -11.22 -14.95
CA ILE A 216 1.52 -11.77 -16.17
C ILE A 216 2.15 -13.12 -16.53
N GLU A 217 3.48 -13.24 -16.48
CA GLU A 217 4.17 -14.50 -16.80
C GLU A 217 3.80 -15.61 -15.80
N GLN A 218 3.68 -15.29 -14.52
CA GLN A 218 3.21 -16.25 -13.53
C GLN A 218 1.74 -16.64 -13.75
N ALA A 219 0.89 -15.69 -14.11
CA ALA A 219 -0.51 -15.93 -14.43
C ALA A 219 -0.67 -16.88 -15.63
N LYS A 220 0.12 -16.68 -16.69
CA LYS A 220 0.18 -17.57 -17.86
C LYS A 220 0.56 -19.00 -17.46
N LYS A 221 1.59 -19.14 -16.62
CA LYS A 221 2.13 -20.44 -16.20
C LYS A 221 1.12 -21.24 -15.39
N ILE A 222 0.37 -20.58 -14.50
CA ILE A 222 -0.52 -21.26 -13.55
C ILE A 222 -1.98 -21.32 -14.02
N GLY A 223 -2.40 -20.42 -14.91
CA GLY A 223 -3.76 -20.39 -15.46
C GLY A 223 -4.85 -20.06 -14.43
N LYS A 224 -4.51 -19.33 -13.37
CA LYS A 224 -5.44 -18.90 -12.31
C LYS A 224 -5.65 -17.39 -12.31
N PRO A 225 -6.84 -16.88 -11.92
CA PRO A 225 -7.06 -15.46 -11.72
C PRO A 225 -6.04 -14.84 -10.76
N VAL A 226 -5.72 -13.57 -10.94
CA VAL A 226 -4.75 -12.86 -10.12
C VAL A 226 -5.42 -11.79 -9.27
N ILE A 227 -5.05 -11.75 -8.00
CA ILE A 227 -5.35 -10.65 -7.09
C ILE A 227 -4.02 -10.01 -6.71
N LEU A 228 -3.86 -8.71 -6.95
CA LEU A 228 -2.76 -7.92 -6.41
C LEU A 228 -3.26 -7.13 -5.19
N VAL A 229 -2.67 -7.40 -4.04
CA VAL A 229 -2.86 -6.63 -2.81
C VAL A 229 -1.96 -5.41 -2.87
N THR A 230 -2.57 -4.23 -2.90
CA THR A 230 -1.85 -2.95 -2.98
C THR A 230 -2.66 -1.80 -2.38
N ASP A 231 -1.96 -0.92 -1.68
CA ASP A 231 -2.52 0.36 -1.25
C ASP A 231 -2.27 1.49 -2.24
N GLU A 232 -1.79 1.17 -3.44
CA GLU A 232 -1.64 2.13 -4.54
C GLU A 232 -3.00 2.67 -4.97
N ARG A 233 -3.05 3.97 -5.20
CA ARG A 233 -4.22 4.71 -5.61
C ARG A 233 -3.91 5.60 -6.81
N LYS A 234 -2.78 5.47 -7.51
CA LYS A 234 -2.49 6.28 -8.71
C LYS A 234 -3.35 5.87 -9.90
N GLU A 235 -3.52 6.79 -10.86
CA GLU A 235 -4.37 6.60 -12.04
C GLU A 235 -3.80 5.60 -13.06
N ASP A 236 -2.52 5.25 -12.95
CA ASP A 236 -1.86 4.25 -13.79
C ASP A 236 -2.07 2.82 -13.27
N TRP A 237 -2.61 2.67 -12.06
CA TRP A 237 -3.06 1.38 -11.52
C TRP A 237 -4.58 1.29 -11.40
N CYS A 238 -5.21 2.37 -10.91
CA CYS A 238 -6.63 2.41 -10.57
C CYS A 238 -7.45 3.14 -11.63
N TRP A 239 -8.60 2.57 -11.99
CA TRP A 239 -9.64 3.31 -12.71
C TRP A 239 -10.35 4.26 -11.74
N LYS A 240 -10.24 5.56 -12.00
CA LYS A 240 -10.82 6.62 -11.18
C LYS A 240 -11.82 7.46 -11.95
N GLU A 241 -12.98 7.68 -11.35
CA GLU A 241 -13.99 8.63 -11.81
C GLU A 241 -14.51 9.45 -10.64
N ASN A 242 -14.50 10.78 -10.74
CA ASN A 242 -14.99 11.70 -9.68
C ASN A 242 -14.46 11.36 -8.27
N ASN A 243 -13.16 11.06 -8.16
CA ASN A 243 -12.48 10.61 -6.93
C ASN A 243 -12.94 9.24 -6.36
N ILE A 244 -13.74 8.48 -7.10
CA ILE A 244 -14.14 7.11 -6.76
C ILE A 244 -13.23 6.15 -7.52
N ILE A 245 -12.67 5.16 -6.81
CA ILE A 245 -11.93 4.06 -7.43
C ILE A 245 -12.91 2.95 -7.76
N LEU A 246 -13.01 2.64 -9.04
CA LEU A 246 -13.92 1.65 -9.59
C LEU A 246 -13.30 0.25 -9.63
N GLY A 247 -11.96 0.18 -9.67
CA GLY A 247 -11.19 -1.05 -9.71
C GLY A 247 -9.82 -0.85 -10.36
N ALA A 248 -9.26 -1.94 -10.87
CA ALA A 248 -8.09 -1.89 -11.74
C ALA A 248 -8.40 -1.12 -13.03
N ARG A 249 -7.40 -0.48 -13.62
CA ARG A 249 -7.53 0.11 -14.95
C ARG A 249 -8.02 -0.91 -16.00
N PRO A 250 -8.94 -0.54 -16.90
CA PRO A 250 -9.39 -1.42 -17.99
C PRO A 250 -8.25 -1.95 -18.85
N GLU A 251 -7.20 -1.16 -19.09
CA GLU A 251 -6.02 -1.57 -19.86
C GLU A 251 -5.24 -2.71 -19.19
N LEU A 252 -5.09 -2.66 -17.86
CA LEU A 252 -4.41 -3.72 -17.10
C LEU A 252 -5.22 -5.01 -17.10
N VAL A 253 -6.53 -4.91 -16.90
CA VAL A 253 -7.44 -6.07 -16.98
C VAL A 253 -7.42 -6.67 -18.38
N THR A 254 -7.47 -5.83 -19.42
CA THR A 254 -7.42 -6.27 -20.82
C THR A 254 -6.08 -6.91 -21.17
N GLU A 255 -4.96 -6.37 -20.69
CA GLU A 255 -3.63 -6.93 -20.91
C GLU A 255 -3.48 -8.29 -20.22
N MET A 256 -3.99 -8.46 -18.99
CA MET A 256 -4.00 -9.77 -18.31
C MET A 256 -4.82 -10.80 -19.09
N ILE A 257 -6.03 -10.45 -19.52
CA ILE A 257 -6.89 -11.36 -20.28
C ILE A 257 -6.24 -11.73 -21.61
N THR A 258 -5.71 -10.74 -22.33
CA THR A 258 -5.09 -10.95 -23.65
C THR A 258 -3.85 -11.83 -23.55
N LYS A 259 -3.00 -11.60 -22.54
CA LYS A 259 -1.71 -12.28 -22.42
C LYS A 259 -1.80 -13.61 -21.66
N ALA A 260 -2.64 -13.70 -20.64
CA ALA A 260 -2.70 -14.84 -19.72
C ALA A 260 -4.05 -15.56 -19.70
N ASN A 261 -5.09 -15.02 -20.35
CA ASN A 261 -6.45 -15.56 -20.37
C ASN A 261 -7.04 -15.81 -18.97
N VAL A 262 -6.74 -14.93 -18.02
CA VAL A 262 -7.26 -14.98 -16.65
C VAL A 262 -7.75 -13.61 -16.18
N ASP A 263 -8.62 -13.61 -15.17
CA ASP A 263 -9.11 -12.37 -14.56
C ASP A 263 -8.06 -11.72 -13.66
N PHE A 264 -8.12 -10.39 -13.54
CA PHE A 264 -7.23 -9.60 -12.68
C PHE A 264 -8.01 -8.66 -11.76
N ARG A 265 -7.55 -8.52 -10.51
CA ARG A 265 -8.13 -7.64 -9.51
C ARG A 265 -7.07 -6.92 -8.68
N LEU A 266 -7.38 -5.69 -8.29
CA LEU A 266 -6.72 -4.98 -7.20
C LEU A 266 -7.57 -5.03 -5.94
N ILE A 267 -6.95 -5.29 -4.79
CA ILE A 267 -7.58 -5.10 -3.48
C ILE A 267 -6.63 -4.35 -2.55
N SER A 268 -7.18 -3.61 -1.59
CA SER A 268 -6.39 -2.95 -0.55
C SER A 268 -5.92 -3.93 0.53
N SER A 269 -4.91 -3.51 1.29
CA SER A 269 -4.47 -4.22 2.50
C SER A 269 -5.63 -4.43 3.50
N GLU A 270 -6.50 -3.43 3.63
CA GLU A 270 -7.69 -3.50 4.49
C GLU A 270 -8.71 -4.53 3.98
N GLN A 271 -8.97 -4.55 2.68
CA GLN A 271 -9.86 -5.55 2.07
C GLN A 271 -9.30 -6.95 2.25
N PHE A 272 -8.00 -7.14 2.08
CA PHE A 272 -7.32 -8.42 2.28
C PHE A 272 -7.47 -8.94 3.73
N ILE A 273 -7.22 -8.11 4.74
CA ILE A 273 -7.42 -8.47 6.15
C ILE A 273 -8.90 -8.78 6.44
N SER A 274 -9.80 -7.92 5.97
CA SER A 274 -11.25 -8.08 6.18
C SER A 274 -11.74 -9.41 5.60
N MET A 275 -11.28 -9.78 4.41
CA MET A 275 -11.57 -11.07 3.79
C MET A 275 -11.08 -12.23 4.65
N ALA A 276 -9.80 -12.25 5.05
CA ALA A 276 -9.25 -13.32 5.88
C ALA A 276 -10.03 -13.53 7.18
N SER A 277 -10.47 -12.43 7.77
CA SER A 277 -11.07 -12.42 9.09
C SER A 277 -12.52 -12.89 9.11
N LYS A 278 -13.32 -12.52 8.08
CA LYS A 278 -14.68 -13.04 7.87
C LYS A 278 -14.72 -14.58 7.82
N ILE A 279 -13.59 -15.22 7.51
CA ILE A 279 -13.53 -16.67 7.28
C ILE A 279 -13.16 -17.46 8.53
N ARG A 280 -12.29 -16.91 9.39
CA ARG A 280 -11.71 -17.69 10.49
C ARG A 280 -12.39 -17.49 11.84
N ASN A 281 -13.44 -16.68 11.95
CA ASN A 281 -13.78 -16.06 13.25
C ASN A 281 -12.52 -15.49 13.93
N ILE A 282 -11.53 -15.00 13.14
CA ILE A 282 -10.43 -14.23 13.73
C ILE A 282 -11.10 -13.02 14.33
N SER A 283 -10.99 -12.88 15.65
CA SER A 283 -11.28 -11.63 16.35
C SER A 283 -10.37 -10.55 15.78
N ILE A 284 -10.83 -9.83 14.75
CA ILE A 284 -10.15 -8.62 14.29
C ILE A 284 -10.30 -7.62 15.40
N SER A 285 -9.18 -7.07 15.87
CA SER A 285 -9.26 -5.82 16.61
C SER A 285 -9.83 -4.76 15.66
N LYS A 286 -10.93 -4.08 16.02
CA LYS A 286 -11.52 -2.98 15.22
C LYS A 286 -10.62 -1.74 15.24
N ILE A 287 -9.35 -1.88 14.89
CA ILE A 287 -8.39 -0.79 14.80
C ILE A 287 -8.32 -0.40 13.33
N PRO A 288 -8.76 0.81 12.95
CA PRO A 288 -8.64 1.28 11.58
C PRO A 288 -7.16 1.24 11.17
N LEU A 289 -6.85 0.48 10.12
CA LEU A 289 -5.60 0.65 9.39
C LEU A 289 -5.60 2.09 8.88
N LYS A 290 -4.59 2.88 9.28
CA LYS A 290 -4.54 4.34 9.12
C LYS A 290 -5.20 4.82 7.81
N ARG A 291 -6.21 5.68 7.96
CA ARG A 291 -6.65 6.64 6.94
C ARG A 291 -5.45 7.53 6.60
N SER A 292 -4.71 7.21 5.54
CA SER A 292 -3.97 8.25 4.82
C SER A 292 -5.02 9.21 4.24
N LYS A 293 -4.78 10.51 4.37
CA LYS A 293 -5.73 11.58 4.07
C LYS A 293 -6.52 11.33 2.78
N ASN A 294 -7.83 11.15 2.91
CA ASN A 294 -8.86 11.97 2.27
C ASN A 294 -10.26 11.51 2.71
N HIS A 295 -11.04 12.46 3.23
CA HIS A 295 -12.49 12.31 3.40
C HIS A 295 -13.09 11.91 2.05
N TYR A 296 -13.69 10.72 1.94
CA TYR A 296 -14.88 10.40 1.13
C TYR A 296 -15.22 8.92 1.35
N THR A 297 -15.96 8.61 2.41
CA THR A 297 -16.66 7.31 2.54
C THR A 297 -17.88 7.50 3.42
N GLN A 298 -18.93 8.10 2.83
CA GLN A 298 -20.33 7.80 3.20
C GLN A 298 -21.37 8.37 2.22
N LEU A 299 -21.01 9.26 1.28
CA LEU A 299 -21.98 9.85 0.33
C LEU A 299 -22.15 9.10 -1.00
N GLY A 300 -21.26 8.16 -1.35
CA GLY A 300 -21.30 7.46 -2.65
C GLY A 300 -22.31 6.30 -2.76
N ARG A 301 -22.84 5.78 -1.65
CA ARG A 301 -23.78 4.64 -1.69
C ARG A 301 -25.21 5.02 -2.07
N ASN A 302 -25.62 6.27 -1.82
CA ASN A 302 -27.00 6.70 -2.08
C ASN A 302 -27.23 7.39 -3.44
N LEU A 303 -26.17 7.84 -4.12
CA LEU A 303 -26.32 8.49 -5.44
C LEU A 303 -26.33 7.50 -6.61
N PHE A 304 -25.61 6.38 -6.53
CA PHE A 304 -25.57 5.40 -7.63
C PHE A 304 -26.86 4.60 -7.80
N PHE A 305 -27.66 4.43 -6.74
CA PHE A 305 -28.96 3.74 -6.84
C PHE A 305 -30.12 4.65 -7.24
N LYS A 306 -29.98 5.99 -7.15
CA LYS A 306 -31.08 6.91 -7.48
C LYS A 306 -31.12 7.35 -8.96
N HIS A 307 -30.01 7.24 -9.70
CA HIS A 307 -29.95 7.74 -11.09
C HIS A 307 -30.18 6.69 -12.19
N PHE A 308 -30.44 5.42 -11.85
CA PHE A 308 -30.73 4.36 -12.83
C PHE A 308 -32.19 3.88 -12.83
N TRP A 309 -33.10 4.57 -12.11
CA TRP A 309 -34.54 4.23 -12.04
C TRP A 309 -35.48 5.37 -12.44
N ILE A 310 -34.96 6.43 -13.08
CA ILE A 310 -35.78 7.48 -13.69
C ILE A 310 -35.26 7.68 -15.11
N LEU A 311 -35.71 6.85 -16.03
CA LEU A 311 -35.79 7.03 -17.50
C LEU A 311 -36.19 5.65 -18.06
N GLY A 312 -37.48 5.35 -17.92
CA GLY A 312 -38.06 4.05 -18.25
C GLY A 312 -39.54 3.99 -17.86
N GLN A 313 -40.29 5.03 -18.22
CA GLN A 313 -41.73 4.98 -18.48
C GLN A 313 -42.00 5.79 -19.74
#